data_AF-A0A3D3TGB8-F1
#
_entry.id   AF-A0A3D3TGB8-F1
#
_cell.length_a   1.000
_cell.length_b   1.000
_cell.length_c   1.000
_cell.angle_alpha   90.00
_cell.angle_beta   90.00
_cell.angle_gamma   90.00
#
_symmetry.space_group_name_H-M   'P 1'
#
loop_
_entity.id
_entity.type
_entity.pdbx_description
1 polymer ?
#
loop_
_entity_poly.entity_id
_entity_poly.type
_entity_poly.pdbx_seq_one_letter_code
_entity_poly.pdbx_strand_id
1 'polypeptide(L)'
;MLKAIEIIDDLFYVGVNDRTKALFENLWPLPKGVSYNSYVLVDEKTALFDTVDICYSDVFLEKLDSALNGRDLDYVVINHMEPDHSGSLGLLRTKYPNVQIVGNKRTADMVSGFYGLERSEER
;
A
#
# COMPACT_ATOMS: atom_id res chain seq x y z
N MET A 1 -1.61 11.44 -14.98
CA MET A 1 -1.86 9.99 -14.94
C MET A 1 -0.55 9.23 -15.03
N LEU A 2 0.02 8.99 -13.87
CA LEU A 2 1.06 7.99 -13.66
C LEU A 2 0.47 6.61 -13.95
N LYS A 3 1.16 5.83 -14.79
CA LYS A 3 0.74 4.46 -15.11
C LYS A 3 1.43 3.48 -14.17
N ALA A 4 0.66 2.49 -13.72
CA ALA A 4 1.23 1.31 -13.09
C ALA A 4 2.06 0.52 -14.12
N ILE A 5 3.05 -0.22 -13.64
CA ILE A 5 3.91 -1.04 -14.49
C ILE A 5 3.42 -2.48 -14.39
N GLU A 6 2.94 -3.05 -15.48
CA GLU A 6 2.60 -4.47 -15.54
C GLU A 6 3.89 -5.30 -15.49
N ILE A 7 3.92 -6.29 -14.58
CA ILE A 7 5.08 -7.17 -14.39
C ILE A 7 4.84 -8.48 -15.12
N ILE A 8 3.66 -9.05 -14.87
CA ILE A 8 3.07 -10.21 -15.52
C ILE A 8 1.57 -9.94 -15.62
N ASP A 9 0.86 -10.74 -16.41
CA ASP A 9 -0.59 -10.60 -16.62
C ASP A 9 -1.33 -10.34 -15.31
N ASP A 10 -2.09 -9.24 -15.29
CA ASP A 10 -2.94 -8.77 -14.20
C ASP A 10 -2.21 -8.37 -12.89
N LEU A 11 -0.88 -8.48 -12.82
CA LEU A 11 -0.07 -8.06 -11.67
C LEU A 11 0.75 -6.80 -11.98
N PHE A 12 0.42 -5.73 -11.27
CA PHE A 12 0.99 -4.41 -11.50
C PHE A 12 1.84 -3.94 -10.32
N TYR A 13 3.02 -3.38 -10.60
CA TYR A 13 3.78 -2.58 -9.65
C TYR A 13 3.16 -1.19 -9.51
N VAL A 14 2.78 -0.85 -8.27
CA VAL A 14 2.24 0.47 -7.88
C VAL A 14 3.12 1.19 -6.86
N GLY A 15 4.24 0.58 -6.45
CA GLY A 15 5.21 1.13 -5.51
C GLY A 15 5.98 2.36 -6.00
N VAL A 16 6.92 2.81 -5.18
CA VAL A 16 7.71 4.04 -5.41
C VAL A 16 9.20 3.83 -5.16
N ASN A 17 10.02 4.40 -6.04
CA ASN A 17 11.47 4.49 -5.87
C ASN A 17 11.83 5.84 -5.25
N ASP A 18 12.14 5.84 -3.96
CA ASP A 18 12.60 7.03 -3.24
C ASP A 18 14.10 7.25 -3.47
N ARG A 19 14.42 8.30 -4.21
CA ARG A 19 15.81 8.75 -4.46
C ARG A 19 16.18 9.99 -3.64
N THR A 20 15.28 10.47 -2.78
CA THR A 20 15.44 11.70 -2.00
C THR A 20 15.79 11.43 -0.53
N LYS A 21 15.38 10.27 0.01
CA LYS A 21 15.71 9.86 1.38
C LYS A 21 17.21 9.62 1.53
N ALA A 22 17.83 10.38 2.43
CA ALA A 22 19.26 10.30 2.68
C ALA A 22 19.65 9.11 3.57
N LEU A 23 18.82 8.80 4.57
CA LEU A 23 19.09 7.80 5.59
C LEU A 23 17.92 6.82 5.73
N PHE A 24 18.20 5.53 5.74
CA PHE A 24 17.29 4.49 6.18
C PHE A 24 17.28 4.46 7.72
N GLU A 25 16.07 4.49 8.31
CA GLU A 25 15.87 4.56 9.78
C GLU A 25 16.69 5.67 10.48
N ASN A 26 17.01 6.76 9.75
CA ASN A 26 17.88 7.83 10.24
C ASN A 26 19.30 7.38 10.64
N LEU A 27 19.76 6.22 10.17
CA LEU A 27 21.02 5.61 10.55
C LEU A 27 21.90 5.27 9.34
N TRP A 28 21.37 4.55 8.36
CA TRP A 28 22.18 4.03 7.24
C TRP A 28 22.06 4.89 5.99
N PRO A 29 23.18 5.35 5.39
CA PRO A 29 23.13 6.15 4.18
C PRO A 29 22.58 5.36 2.99
N LEU A 30 21.74 6.02 2.19
CA LEU A 30 21.12 5.48 0.99
C LEU A 30 21.68 6.16 -0.27
N PRO A 31 22.93 5.88 -0.70
CA PRO A 31 23.54 6.55 -1.85
C PRO A 31 22.81 6.28 -3.16
N LYS A 32 21.99 5.22 -3.21
CA LYS A 32 21.12 4.87 -4.33
C LYS A 32 19.64 5.01 -3.97
N GLY A 33 19.27 5.53 -2.82
CA GLY A 33 17.87 5.55 -2.37
C GLY A 33 17.33 4.17 -1.98
N VAL A 34 16.00 4.09 -1.84
CA VAL A 34 15.24 2.91 -1.41
C VAL A 34 13.97 2.76 -2.24
N SER A 35 13.37 1.57 -2.26
CA SER A 35 12.10 1.31 -2.95
C SER A 35 11.04 0.82 -1.96
N TYR A 36 9.88 1.46 -1.97
CA TYR A 36 8.67 0.98 -1.30
C TYR A 36 7.88 0.16 -2.31
N ASN A 37 8.00 -1.16 -2.21
CA ASN A 37 7.41 -2.06 -3.20
C ASN A 37 6.01 -2.44 -2.79
N SER A 38 5.05 -2.10 -3.65
CA SER A 38 3.64 -2.45 -3.50
C SER A 38 3.10 -2.88 -4.86
N TYR A 39 2.21 -3.86 -4.84
CA TYR A 39 1.70 -4.54 -6.03
C TYR A 39 0.20 -4.71 -5.95
N VAL A 40 -0.49 -4.64 -7.08
CA VAL A 40 -1.93 -4.96 -7.16
C VAL A 40 -2.16 -6.05 -8.19
N LEU A 41 -2.87 -7.09 -7.78
CA LEU A 41 -3.39 -8.16 -8.64
C LEU A 41 -4.84 -7.83 -9.00
N VAL A 42 -5.19 -7.85 -10.28
CA VAL A 42 -6.51 -7.47 -10.82
C VAL A 42 -7.17 -8.68 -11.49
N ASP A 43 -7.79 -9.56 -10.70
CA ASP A 43 -8.46 -10.77 -11.20
C ASP A 43 -10.00 -10.62 -11.06
N GLU A 44 -10.76 -11.70 -10.82
CA GLU A 44 -12.16 -11.65 -10.38
C GLU A 44 -12.33 -10.75 -9.15
N LYS A 45 -11.31 -10.78 -8.26
CA LYS A 45 -11.14 -9.90 -7.10
C LYS A 45 -9.84 -9.11 -7.22
N THR A 46 -9.80 -7.93 -6.61
CA THR A 46 -8.61 -7.08 -6.61
C THR A 46 -7.90 -7.14 -5.26
N ALA A 47 -6.61 -7.42 -5.28
CA ALA A 47 -5.80 -7.56 -4.08
C ALA A 47 -4.54 -6.70 -4.16
N LEU A 48 -4.42 -5.76 -3.24
CA LEU A 48 -3.23 -4.94 -3.05
C LEU A 48 -2.31 -5.60 -2.01
N PHE A 49 -1.01 -5.64 -2.27
CA PHE A 49 0.01 -6.17 -1.37
C PHE A 49 0.86 -5.01 -0.84
N ASP A 50 0.75 -4.79 0.47
CA ASP A 50 1.32 -3.67 1.22
C ASP A 50 0.98 -2.29 0.63
N THR A 51 1.37 -1.23 1.33
CA THR A 51 1.26 0.14 0.85
C THR A 51 2.65 0.78 0.77
N VAL A 52 2.72 2.10 0.77
CA VAL A 52 3.98 2.85 0.77
C VAL A 52 4.00 3.85 1.92
N ASP A 53 5.18 4.40 2.21
CA ASP A 53 5.35 5.56 3.07
C ASP A 53 4.38 6.68 2.67
N ILE A 54 3.76 7.32 3.67
CA ILE A 54 2.71 8.33 3.48
C ILE A 54 3.15 9.50 2.59
N CYS A 55 4.44 9.84 2.57
CA CYS A 55 5.00 10.88 1.71
C CYS A 55 4.82 10.60 0.21
N TYR A 56 4.54 9.34 -0.15
CA TYR A 56 4.36 8.90 -1.53
C TYR A 56 2.94 8.43 -1.85
N SER A 57 2.00 8.65 -0.93
CA SER A 57 0.60 8.22 -1.05
C SER A 57 -0.07 8.68 -2.35
N ASP A 58 0.12 9.94 -2.77
CA ASP A 58 -0.48 10.46 -4.01
C ASP A 58 0.00 9.70 -5.26
N VAL A 59 1.32 9.50 -5.39
CA VAL A 59 1.95 8.78 -6.51
C VAL A 59 1.47 7.33 -6.55
N PHE A 60 1.40 6.70 -5.38
CA PHE A 60 0.93 5.33 -5.22
C PHE A 60 -0.55 5.18 -5.57
N LEU A 61 -1.42 6.07 -5.06
CA LEU A 61 -2.86 6.03 -5.31
C LEU A 61 -3.21 6.33 -6.78
N GLU A 62 -2.45 7.20 -7.46
CA GLU A 62 -2.63 7.46 -8.89
C GLU A 62 -2.27 6.23 -9.74
N LYS A 63 -1.19 5.52 -9.39
CA LYS A 63 -0.82 4.26 -10.06
C LYS A 63 -1.85 3.16 -9.78
N LEU A 64 -2.32 3.05 -8.54
CA LEU A 64 -3.35 2.10 -8.14
C LEU A 64 -4.65 2.32 -8.93
N ASP A 65 -5.12 3.56 -9.07
CA ASP A 65 -6.26 3.89 -9.93
C ASP A 65 -6.06 3.46 -11.37
N SER A 66 -4.86 3.74 -11.91
CA SER A 66 -4.53 3.37 -13.27
C SER A 66 -4.55 1.86 -13.49
N ALA A 67 -4.15 1.05 -12.49
CA ALA A 67 -4.19 -0.41 -12.58
C ALA A 67 -5.61 -0.95 -12.41
N LEU A 68 -6.39 -0.40 -11.48
CA LEU A 68 -7.77 -0.83 -11.22
C LEU A 68 -8.73 -0.42 -12.33
N ASN A 69 -8.43 0.65 -13.09
CA ASN A 69 -9.21 1.11 -14.24
C ASN A 69 -10.71 1.24 -13.94
N GLY A 70 -11.04 1.86 -12.80
CA GLY A 70 -12.41 2.09 -12.34
C GLY A 70 -13.03 0.92 -11.55
N ARG A 71 -12.32 -0.19 -11.35
CA ARG A 71 -12.71 -1.27 -10.44
C ARG A 71 -12.50 -0.86 -8.98
N ASP A 72 -13.26 -1.48 -8.08
CA ASP A 72 -13.06 -1.32 -6.63
C ASP A 72 -11.84 -2.12 -6.15
N LEU A 73 -11.38 -1.83 -4.93
CA LEU A 73 -10.34 -2.59 -4.23
C LEU A 73 -10.96 -3.52 -3.18
N ASP A 74 -10.95 -4.83 -3.43
CA ASP A 74 -11.56 -5.80 -2.52
C ASP A 74 -10.69 -6.06 -1.28
N TYR A 75 -9.38 -6.24 -1.47
CA TYR A 75 -8.45 -6.62 -0.41
C TYR A 75 -7.20 -5.75 -0.37
N VAL A 76 -6.71 -5.49 0.84
CA VAL A 76 -5.34 -5.08 1.09
C VAL A 76 -4.68 -6.08 2.04
N VAL A 77 -3.67 -6.78 1.54
CA VAL A 77 -2.85 -7.72 2.28
C VAL A 77 -1.68 -6.96 2.88
N ILE A 78 -1.60 -6.92 4.22
CA ILE A 78 -0.51 -6.26 4.96
C ILE A 78 0.42 -7.32 5.52
N ASN A 79 1.61 -7.42 4.94
CA ASN A 79 2.66 -8.34 5.38
C ASN A 79 3.45 -7.79 6.57
N HIS A 80 3.72 -6.48 6.55
CA HIS A 80 4.53 -5.78 7.54
C HIS A 80 3.89 -4.44 7.91
N MET A 81 3.93 -4.11 9.20
CA MET A 81 3.18 -2.97 9.74
C MET A 81 4.02 -1.70 9.89
N GLU A 82 5.32 -1.74 9.63
CA GLU A 82 6.14 -0.54 9.76
C GLU A 82 5.66 0.59 8.82
N PRO A 83 5.67 1.87 9.26
CA PRO A 83 4.99 2.94 8.55
C PRO A 83 5.46 3.20 7.11
N ASP A 84 6.63 2.73 6.73
CA ASP A 84 7.13 2.82 5.36
C ASP A 84 6.48 1.80 4.41
N HIS A 85 5.78 0.80 4.95
CA HIS A 85 4.93 -0.17 4.25
C HIS A 85 3.43 0.03 4.49
N SER A 86 3.04 0.58 5.65
CA SER A 86 1.63 0.69 6.05
C SER A 86 1.12 2.15 6.10
N GLY A 87 2.01 3.14 5.93
CA GLY A 87 1.73 4.56 6.15
C GLY A 87 0.61 5.14 5.30
N SER A 88 0.37 4.58 4.11
CA SER A 88 -0.70 5.03 3.22
C SER A 88 -2.05 4.35 3.47
N LEU A 89 -2.15 3.41 4.41
CA LEU A 89 -3.36 2.63 4.67
C LEU A 89 -4.58 3.49 5.06
N GLY A 90 -4.38 4.55 5.85
CA GLY A 90 -5.46 5.46 6.23
C GLY A 90 -6.07 6.21 5.04
N LEU A 91 -5.21 6.74 4.15
CA LEU A 91 -5.64 7.42 2.93
C LEU A 91 -6.27 6.44 1.93
N LEU A 92 -5.70 5.24 1.80
CA LEU A 92 -6.26 4.17 0.99
C LEU A 92 -7.70 3.86 1.41
N ARG A 93 -7.98 3.72 2.71
CA ARG A 93 -9.34 3.45 3.21
C ARG A 93 -10.32 4.61 3.05
N THR A 94 -9.82 5.84 2.97
CA THR A 94 -10.70 6.99 2.66
C THR A 94 -11.22 6.90 1.22
N LYS A 95 -10.38 6.36 0.31
CA LYS A 95 -10.72 6.18 -1.10
C LYS A 95 -11.48 4.89 -1.40
N TYR A 96 -11.07 3.79 -0.77
CA TYR A 96 -11.70 2.47 -0.88
C TYR A 96 -12.26 2.06 0.49
N PRO A 97 -13.40 2.63 0.92
CA PRO A 97 -13.93 2.42 2.27
C PRO A 97 -14.35 0.98 2.56
N ASN A 98 -14.63 0.19 1.53
CA ASN A 98 -15.07 -1.20 1.64
C ASN A 98 -13.92 -2.21 1.60
N VAL A 99 -12.67 -1.76 1.42
CA VAL A 99 -11.51 -2.67 1.33
C VAL A 99 -11.36 -3.50 2.59
N GLN A 100 -11.17 -4.81 2.44
CA GLN A 100 -10.91 -5.71 3.54
C GLN A 100 -9.40 -5.79 3.82
N ILE A 101 -9.01 -5.50 5.06
CA ILE A 101 -7.63 -5.63 5.51
C ILE A 101 -7.36 -7.09 5.88
N VAL A 102 -6.37 -7.70 5.23
CA VAL A 102 -5.93 -9.07 5.47
C VAL A 102 -4.52 -9.05 6.04
N GLY A 103 -4.29 -9.78 7.12
CA GLY A 103 -2.98 -9.88 7.77
C GLY A 103 -2.95 -10.97 8.83
N ASN A 104 -1.92 -10.98 9.66
CA ASN A 104 -1.79 -11.94 10.75
C ASN A 104 -2.56 -11.48 12.01
N LYS A 105 -2.52 -12.29 13.07
CA LYS A 105 -3.22 -12.00 14.35
C LYS A 105 -2.85 -10.65 14.97
N ARG A 106 -1.65 -10.14 14.73
CA ARG A 106 -1.16 -8.85 15.27
C ARG A 106 -1.52 -7.66 14.41
N THR A 107 -1.84 -7.86 13.13
CA THR A 107 -2.13 -6.77 12.18
C THR A 107 -3.26 -5.88 12.71
N ALA A 108 -4.35 -6.45 13.23
CA ALA A 108 -5.49 -5.67 13.74
C ALA A 108 -5.09 -4.71 14.88
N ASP A 109 -4.38 -5.22 15.89
CA ASP A 109 -3.93 -4.41 17.04
C ASP A 109 -3.00 -3.28 16.59
N MET A 110 -2.10 -3.56 15.64
CA MET A 110 -1.14 -2.57 15.12
C MET A 110 -1.81 -1.53 14.22
N VAL A 111 -2.77 -1.93 13.39
CA VAL A 111 -3.56 -1.02 12.55
C VAL A 111 -4.38 -0.06 13.41
N SER A 112 -5.03 -0.56 14.46
CA SER A 112 -5.72 0.28 15.45
C SER A 112 -4.71 1.20 16.17
N GLY A 113 -3.58 0.66 16.64
CA GLY A 113 -2.56 1.44 17.34
C GLY A 113 -1.89 2.55 16.52
N PHE A 114 -1.61 2.32 15.24
CA PHE A 114 -0.95 3.31 14.38
C PHE A 114 -1.92 4.30 13.73
N TYR A 115 -3.13 3.84 13.38
CA TYR A 115 -4.02 4.60 12.50
C TYR A 115 -5.41 4.85 13.10
N GLY A 116 -5.70 4.35 14.31
CA GLY A 116 -7.02 4.46 14.93
C GLY A 116 -8.12 3.75 14.13
N LEU A 117 -7.73 2.80 13.28
CA LEU A 117 -8.65 2.06 12.43
C LEU A 117 -9.14 0.83 13.19
N GLU A 118 -10.38 0.92 13.69
CA GLU A 118 -11.03 -0.20 14.33
C GLU A 118 -11.35 -1.31 13.34
N ARG A 119 -11.41 -2.56 13.84
CA ARG A 119 -12.00 -3.66 13.06
C ARG A 119 -13.41 -3.24 12.66
N SER A 120 -13.79 -3.49 11.41
CA SER A 120 -15.21 -3.59 11.11
C SER A 120 -15.76 -4.72 11.97
N GLU A 121 -16.55 -4.38 12.97
CA GLU A 121 -17.37 -5.36 13.67
C GLU A 121 -18.24 -6.03 12.59
N GLU A 122 -18.15 -7.36 12.49
CA GLU A 122 -18.81 -8.21 11.50
C GLU A 122 -18.30 -8.13 10.05
N ARG A 123 -17.46 -9.11 9.69
CA ARG A 123 -17.59 -9.99 8.51
C ARG A 123 -16.59 -11.14 8.62
#